data_AF-A0A6I6A3U0-F1
#
_entry.id   AF-A0A6I6A3U0-F1
#
_cell.length_a   1.000
_cell.length_b   1.000
_cell.length_c   1.000
_cell.angle_alpha   90.00
_cell.angle_beta   90.00
_cell.angle_gamma   90.00
#
_symmetry.space_group_name_H-M   'P 1'
#
loop_
_entity.id
_entity.type
_entity.pdbx_description
1 polymer ?
#
loop_
_entity_poly.entity_id
_entity_poly.type
_entity_poly.pdbx_seq_one_letter_code
_entity_poly.pdbx_strand_id
1 'polypeptide(L)'
;MSQTADGRAALVLPALDRAARGRLAATLDTTSGLLTPARRTWRTRPVVADGRAHVWFAVRRRGVDLSLERYKGLRRATVPLVRVRRRYEASQSPELLLALADELERRGVRDVPHVVRRLRDQARWLEDGGDLRGSPLKALPRENVLLDLLSLPSP
;
A
#
# COMPACT_ATOMS: atom_id res chain seq x y z
N MET A 1 -11.12 29.06 9.17
CA MET A 1 -12.37 28.30 8.95
C MET A 1 -12.00 26.83 8.90
N SER A 2 -12.13 26.15 10.04
CA SER A 2 -11.74 24.76 10.23
C SER A 2 -12.94 23.86 9.96
N GLN A 3 -12.87 23.02 8.93
CA GLN A 3 -13.75 21.86 8.81
C GLN A 3 -13.05 20.67 9.46
N THR A 4 -13.41 20.43 10.72
CA THR A 4 -13.12 19.25 11.52
C THR A 4 -13.82 18.02 10.93
N ALA A 5 -13.03 16.95 10.75
CA ALA A 5 -13.39 15.53 10.82
C ALA A 5 -14.88 15.16 10.63
N ASP A 6 -15.25 14.77 9.40
CA ASP A 6 -16.49 14.03 9.17
C ASP A 6 -16.32 13.01 8.03
N GLY A 7 -16.51 11.71 8.34
CA GLY A 7 -17.10 10.77 7.39
C GLY A 7 -16.27 10.01 6.34
N ARG A 8 -14.92 9.94 6.36
CA ARG A 8 -14.24 8.98 5.46
C ARG A 8 -14.30 7.56 6.02
N ALA A 9 -15.45 6.91 5.85
CA ALA A 9 -15.64 5.48 6.08
C ALA A 9 -14.79 4.61 5.14
N ALA A 10 -14.19 5.19 4.08
CA ALA A 10 -13.25 4.50 3.22
C ALA A 10 -12.16 5.43 2.65
N LEU A 11 -10.94 4.90 2.55
CA LEU A 11 -9.87 5.45 1.70
C LEU A 11 -10.05 4.90 0.29
N VAL A 12 -10.17 5.80 -0.68
CA VAL A 12 -10.29 5.46 -2.10
C VAL A 12 -8.92 5.55 -2.74
N LEU A 13 -8.45 4.45 -3.33
CA LEU A 13 -7.11 4.36 -3.93
C LEU A 13 -7.24 4.32 -5.47
N PRO A 14 -6.94 5.42 -6.17
CA PRO A 14 -6.96 5.49 -7.62
C PRO A 14 -6.05 4.47 -8.30
N ALA A 15 -6.45 4.04 -9.50
CA ALA A 15 -5.56 3.35 -10.41
C ALA A 15 -4.48 4.29 -10.95
N LEU A 16 -3.23 3.82 -10.94
CA LEU A 16 -2.07 4.55 -11.45
C LEU A 16 -1.74 4.16 -12.91
N ASP A 17 -2.74 3.88 -13.73
CA ASP A 17 -2.55 3.63 -15.17
C ASP A 17 -3.11 4.80 -15.97
N ARG A 18 -2.32 5.30 -16.94
CA ARG A 18 -2.70 6.38 -17.84
C ARG A 18 -4.01 6.09 -18.57
N ALA A 19 -4.25 4.84 -18.97
CA ALA A 19 -5.47 4.40 -19.65
C ALA A 19 -6.66 4.19 -18.70
N ALA A 20 -6.42 4.25 -17.38
CA ALA A 20 -7.42 4.02 -16.34
C ALA A 20 -7.68 5.28 -15.50
N ARG A 21 -7.43 6.47 -16.05
CA ARG A 21 -7.65 7.74 -15.34
C ARG A 21 -9.09 7.81 -14.80
N GLY A 22 -9.23 8.11 -13.52
CA GLY A 22 -10.53 8.13 -12.82
C GLY A 22 -11.06 6.76 -12.38
N ARG A 23 -10.38 5.65 -12.69
CA ARG A 23 -10.73 4.33 -12.15
C ARG A 23 -10.10 4.10 -10.79
N LEU A 24 -10.74 3.23 -10.02
CA LEU A 24 -10.25 2.78 -8.72
C LEU A 24 -9.34 1.56 -8.89
N ALA A 25 -8.27 1.52 -8.10
CA ALA A 25 -7.50 0.30 -7.89
C ALA A 25 -8.04 -0.48 -6.69
N ALA A 26 -8.40 0.21 -5.61
CA ALA A 26 -8.96 -0.39 -4.41
C ALA A 26 -9.70 0.63 -3.55
N THR A 27 -10.43 0.12 -2.56
CA THR A 27 -10.97 0.89 -1.44
C THR A 27 -10.55 0.21 -0.14
N LEU A 28 -10.16 0.98 0.87
CA LEU A 28 -9.95 0.50 2.23
C LEU A 28 -11.05 1.07 3.10
N ASP A 29 -11.97 0.22 3.56
CA ASP A 29 -12.98 0.62 4.53
C ASP A 29 -12.30 0.84 5.89
N THR A 30 -12.32 2.07 6.40
CA THR A 30 -11.64 2.49 7.64
C THR A 30 -12.41 2.10 8.89
N THR A 31 -13.63 1.59 8.77
CA THR A 31 -14.41 1.06 9.90
C THR A 31 -14.03 -0.41 10.13
N SER A 32 -14.10 -1.22 9.10
CA SER A 32 -13.85 -2.67 9.12
C SER A 32 -12.39 -3.08 8.87
N GLY A 33 -11.59 -2.20 8.26
CA GLY A 33 -10.22 -2.51 7.82
C GLY A 33 -10.20 -3.34 6.52
N LEU A 34 -11.33 -3.48 5.82
CA LEU A 34 -11.42 -4.31 4.63
C LEU A 34 -10.82 -3.60 3.41
N LEU A 35 -9.66 -4.08 2.97
CA LEU A 35 -9.05 -3.65 1.71
C LEU A 35 -9.65 -4.43 0.55
N THR A 36 -10.45 -3.75 -0.27
CA THR A 36 -11.16 -4.31 -1.41
C THR A 36 -10.51 -3.88 -2.72
N PRO A 37 -9.84 -4.79 -3.46
CA PRO A 37 -9.33 -4.49 -4.80
C PRO A 37 -10.48 -4.37 -5.80
N ALA A 38 -10.37 -3.40 -6.71
CA ALA A 38 -11.34 -3.20 -7.79
C ALA A 38 -11.31 -4.37 -8.79
N ARG A 39 -10.10 -4.85 -9.14
CA ARG A 39 -9.93 -6.06 -9.96
C ARG A 39 -9.84 -7.28 -9.05
N ARG A 40 -10.83 -8.17 -9.16
CA ARG A 40 -10.88 -9.42 -8.39
C ARG A 40 -10.52 -10.62 -9.27
N THR A 41 -9.75 -11.53 -8.71
CA THR A 41 -9.41 -12.83 -9.30
C THR A 41 -9.52 -13.89 -8.21
N TRP A 42 -9.23 -15.15 -8.53
CA TRP A 42 -9.21 -16.19 -7.49
C TRP A 42 -8.13 -15.94 -6.41
N ARG A 43 -6.98 -15.35 -6.77
CA ARG A 43 -5.92 -14.92 -5.83
C ARG A 43 -6.10 -13.49 -5.31
N THR A 44 -6.76 -12.61 -6.07
CA THR A 44 -6.93 -11.20 -5.71
C THR A 44 -8.34 -10.96 -5.17
N ARG A 45 -8.47 -10.84 -3.85
CA ARG A 45 -9.76 -10.76 -3.15
C ARG A 45 -9.67 -9.72 -2.03
N PRO A 46 -10.82 -9.28 -1.47
CA PRO A 46 -10.82 -8.45 -0.28
C PRO A 46 -10.08 -9.13 0.89
N VAL A 47 -9.29 -8.35 1.63
CA VAL A 47 -8.54 -8.80 2.80
C VAL A 47 -8.71 -7.79 3.92
N VAL A 48 -8.99 -8.26 5.14
CA VAL A 48 -9.07 -7.42 6.33
C VAL A 48 -7.66 -7.12 6.83
N ALA A 49 -7.35 -5.85 7.02
CA ALA A 49 -6.16 -5.36 7.70
C ALA A 49 -6.34 -5.54 9.21
N ASP A 50 -5.86 -6.67 9.74
CA ASP A 50 -5.85 -7.01 11.15
C ASP A 50 -4.50 -7.67 11.53
N GLY A 51 -4.29 -7.99 12.81
CA GLY A 51 -3.07 -8.64 13.29
C GLY A 51 -2.81 -10.07 12.77
N ARG A 52 -3.70 -10.61 11.91
CA ARG A 52 -3.50 -11.88 11.20
C ARG A 52 -3.11 -11.68 9.74
N ALA A 53 -3.14 -10.45 9.25
CA ALA A 53 -2.64 -10.07 7.94
C ALA A 53 -1.19 -9.62 8.02
N HIS A 54 -0.48 -9.82 6.91
CA HIS A 54 0.86 -9.33 6.64
C HIS A 54 0.78 -8.27 5.57
N VAL A 55 1.53 -7.19 5.73
CA VAL A 55 1.65 -6.14 4.73
C VAL A 55 3.08 -6.00 4.26
N TRP A 56 3.28 -5.88 2.94
CA TRP A 56 4.60 -5.68 2.36
C TRP A 56 4.53 -4.91 1.05
N PHE A 57 5.70 -4.46 0.58
CA PHE A 57 5.84 -3.87 -0.75
C PHE A 57 6.21 -4.94 -1.77
N ALA A 58 5.40 -5.07 -2.82
CA ALA A 58 5.78 -5.83 -4.00
C ALA A 58 6.45 -4.89 -5.01
N VAL A 59 7.79 -4.88 -5.00
CA VAL A 59 8.61 -4.06 -5.87
C VAL A 59 8.71 -4.71 -7.25
N ARG A 60 8.36 -3.95 -8.30
CA ARG A 60 8.43 -4.38 -9.69
C ARG A 60 9.32 -3.46 -10.49
N ARG A 61 9.78 -3.93 -11.65
CA ARG A 61 10.59 -3.12 -12.59
C ARG A 61 9.98 -1.74 -12.92
N ARG A 62 8.65 -1.62 -12.92
CA ARG A 62 7.91 -0.42 -13.36
C ARG A 62 7.06 0.23 -12.26
N GLY A 63 7.30 -0.10 -11.00
CA GLY A 63 6.53 0.47 -9.90
C GLY A 63 6.52 -0.39 -8.65
N VAL A 64 5.80 0.09 -7.65
CA VAL A 64 5.67 -0.55 -6.33
C VAL A 64 4.20 -0.70 -6.00
N ASP A 65 3.84 -1.86 -5.46
CA ASP A 65 2.51 -2.13 -4.93
C ASP A 65 2.59 -2.35 -3.43
N LEU A 66 1.57 -1.90 -2.69
CA LEU A 66 1.27 -2.44 -1.38
C LEU A 66 0.52 -3.76 -1.56
N SER A 67 0.92 -4.80 -0.85
CA SER A 67 0.19 -6.07 -0.79
C SER A 67 -0.17 -6.40 0.65
N LEU A 68 -1.39 -6.87 0.82
CA LEU A 68 -1.95 -7.34 2.09
C LEU A 68 -2.45 -8.77 1.90
N GLU A 69 -2.00 -9.69 2.74
CA GLU A 69 -2.37 -11.11 2.68
C GLU A 69 -2.58 -11.65 4.08
N ARG A 70 -3.54 -12.57 4.26
CA ARG A 70 -3.67 -13.28 5.54
C ARG A 70 -2.59 -14.34 5.70
N TYR A 71 -2.10 -14.54 6.91
CA TYR A 71 -1.17 -15.63 7.22
C TYR A 71 -1.76 -16.98 6.76
N LYS A 72 -0.97 -17.75 5.97
CA LYS A 72 -1.40 -19.00 5.28
C LYS A 72 -2.58 -18.83 4.32
N GLY A 73 -2.89 -17.60 3.91
CA GLY A 73 -4.00 -17.29 3.01
C GLY A 73 -3.59 -17.40 1.55
N LEU A 74 -4.41 -18.06 0.73
CA LEU A 74 -4.26 -18.06 -0.74
C LEU A 74 -4.69 -16.73 -1.41
N ARG A 75 -5.13 -15.75 -0.61
CA ARG A 75 -5.82 -14.53 -1.05
C ARG A 75 -5.07 -13.29 -0.60
N ARG A 76 -4.85 -12.38 -1.54
CA ARG A 76 -4.22 -11.08 -1.29
C ARG A 76 -5.02 -9.92 -1.89
N ALA A 77 -4.94 -8.77 -1.24
CA ALA A 77 -5.34 -7.50 -1.80
C ALA A 77 -4.07 -6.73 -2.19
N THR A 78 -4.06 -6.10 -3.37
CA THR A 78 -2.88 -5.41 -3.90
C THR A 78 -3.29 -4.06 -4.46
N VAL A 79 -2.52 -3.02 -4.14
CA VAL A 79 -2.79 -1.64 -4.55
C VAL A 79 -1.53 -0.97 -5.08
N PRO A 80 -1.57 -0.31 -6.25
CA PRO A 80 -0.43 0.41 -6.78
C PRO A 80 -0.14 1.67 -5.96
N LEU A 81 1.11 1.82 -5.52
CA LEU A 81 1.59 3.03 -4.83
C LEU A 81 2.35 3.97 -5.76
N VAL A 82 3.18 3.39 -6.63
CA VAL A 82 4.02 4.11 -7.59
C VAL A 82 4.03 3.35 -8.91
N ARG A 83 4.00 4.09 -10.02
CA ARG A 83 4.19 3.59 -11.38
C ARG A 83 5.16 4.51 -12.13
N VAL A 84 6.17 3.91 -12.73
CA VAL A 84 7.16 4.60 -13.56
C VAL A 84 7.32 3.84 -14.86
N ARG A 85 6.90 4.48 -15.96
CA ARG A 85 7.06 4.00 -17.34
C ARG A 85 7.79 5.08 -18.15
N ARG A 86 8.33 4.72 -19.32
CA ARG A 86 9.15 5.62 -20.16
C ARG A 86 8.53 7.00 -20.43
N ARG A 87 7.19 7.10 -20.51
CA ARG A 87 6.45 8.33 -20.84
C ARG A 87 5.32 8.65 -19.86
N TYR A 88 5.32 8.02 -18.69
CA TYR A 88 4.24 8.17 -17.72
C TYR A 88 4.68 7.76 -16.33
N GLU A 89 4.46 8.65 -15.37
CA GLU A 89 4.79 8.45 -13.98
C GLU A 89 3.60 8.89 -13.14
N ALA A 90 3.28 8.10 -12.12
CA ALA A 90 2.18 8.39 -11.22
C ALA A 90 2.42 7.76 -9.85
N SER A 91 1.92 8.41 -8.82
CA SER A 91 1.86 7.90 -7.46
C SER A 91 0.49 8.14 -6.85
N GLN A 92 0.22 7.48 -5.73
CA GLN A 92 -0.79 7.98 -4.80
C GLN A 92 -0.35 9.35 -4.26
N SER A 93 -1.31 10.16 -3.82
CA SER A 93 -1.01 11.47 -3.24
C SER A 93 -0.36 11.32 -1.86
N PRO A 94 0.40 12.33 -1.39
CA PRO A 94 0.98 12.32 -0.05
C PRO A 94 -0.07 12.05 1.04
N GLU A 95 -1.23 12.69 0.96
CA GLU A 95 -2.30 12.57 1.95
C GLU A 95 -2.85 11.14 2.00
N LEU A 96 -3.00 10.48 0.85
CA LEU A 96 -3.43 9.09 0.78
C LEU A 96 -2.39 8.13 1.34
N LEU A 97 -1.10 8.40 1.13
CA LEU A 97 -0.01 7.58 1.67
C LEU A 97 0.06 7.70 3.20
N LEU A 98 -0.09 8.91 3.73
CA LEU A 98 -0.15 9.15 5.17
C LEU A 98 -1.38 8.48 5.80
N ALA A 99 -2.57 8.70 5.24
CA ALA A 99 -3.79 8.08 5.74
C ALA A 99 -3.74 6.55 5.71
N LEU A 100 -3.12 5.97 4.66
CA LEU A 100 -2.91 4.53 4.58
C LEU A 100 -1.92 4.03 5.64
N ALA A 101 -0.86 4.79 5.91
CA ALA A 101 0.11 4.44 6.95
C ALA A 101 -0.55 4.44 8.34
N ASP A 102 -1.30 5.49 8.67
CA ASP A 102 -1.98 5.62 9.96
C ASP A 102 -3.03 4.52 10.14
N GLU A 103 -3.76 4.16 9.09
CA GLU A 103 -4.74 3.08 9.16
C GLU A 103 -4.08 1.70 9.36
N LEU A 104 -2.97 1.41 8.68
CA LEU A 104 -2.23 0.16 8.88
C LEU A 104 -1.64 0.06 10.30
N GLU A 105 -1.11 1.17 10.81
CA GLU A 105 -0.57 1.30 12.17
C GLU A 105 -1.67 1.03 13.22
N ARG A 106 -2.80 1.73 13.10
CA ARG A 106 -3.96 1.59 13.99
C ARG A 106 -4.50 0.17 14.05
N ARG A 107 -4.44 -0.57 12.94
CA ARG A 107 -4.94 -1.95 12.83
C ARG A 107 -3.98 -3.00 13.37
N GLY A 108 -2.73 -2.65 13.62
CA GLY A 108 -1.72 -3.59 14.12
C GLY A 108 -1.48 -4.76 13.17
N VAL A 109 -1.47 -4.50 11.85
CA VAL A 109 -1.11 -5.51 10.85
C VAL A 109 0.33 -5.99 11.10
N ARG A 110 0.67 -7.23 10.73
CA ARG A 110 2.05 -7.72 10.87
C ARG A 110 2.97 -7.03 9.86
N ASP A 111 4.24 -6.88 10.23
CA ASP A 111 5.31 -6.26 9.42
C ASP A 111 5.08 -4.75 9.15
N VAL A 112 4.17 -4.12 9.91
CA VAL A 112 3.74 -2.72 9.76
C VAL A 112 4.82 -1.66 9.99
N PRO A 113 5.71 -1.75 11.00
CA PRO A 113 6.61 -0.63 11.32
C PRO A 113 7.47 -0.19 10.12
N HIS A 114 7.99 -1.15 9.36
CA HIS A 114 8.77 -0.85 8.15
C HIS A 114 7.90 -0.22 7.07
N VAL A 115 6.70 -0.76 6.82
CA VAL A 115 5.77 -0.27 5.80
C VAL A 115 5.31 1.15 6.09
N VAL A 116 4.91 1.45 7.33
CA VAL A 116 4.47 2.77 7.77
C VAL A 116 5.55 3.81 7.55
N ARG A 117 6.79 3.53 8.01
CA ARG A 117 7.91 4.43 7.82
C ARG A 117 8.14 4.75 6.34
N ARG A 118 8.10 3.74 5.47
CA ARG A 118 8.32 3.93 4.03
C ARG A 118 7.19 4.69 3.33
N LEU A 119 5.94 4.51 3.76
CA LEU A 119 4.82 5.30 3.26
C LEU A 119 4.99 6.78 3.64
N ARG A 120 5.37 7.06 4.89
CA ARG A 120 5.67 8.42 5.38
C ARG A 120 6.87 9.04 4.64
N ASP A 121 7.96 8.30 4.46
CA ASP A 121 9.13 8.72 3.68
C ASP A 121 8.74 9.10 2.24
N GLN A 122 7.87 8.29 1.61
CA GLN A 122 7.39 8.56 0.26
C GLN A 122 6.48 9.78 0.19
N ALA A 123 5.58 9.96 1.16
CA ALA A 123 4.71 11.13 1.22
C ALA A 123 5.54 12.41 1.30
N ARG A 124 6.51 12.45 2.22
CA ARG A 124 7.44 13.57 2.39
C ARG A 124 8.24 13.85 1.10
N TRP A 125 8.79 12.81 0.48
CA TRP A 125 9.51 12.95 -0.79
C TRP A 125 8.67 13.63 -1.88
N LEU A 126 7.37 13.31 -1.96
CA LEU A 126 6.46 13.92 -2.93
C LEU A 126 6.10 15.36 -2.58
N GLU A 127 5.90 15.66 -1.28
CA GLU A 127 5.66 17.02 -0.79
C GLU A 127 6.84 17.94 -1.06
N ASP A 128 8.07 17.42 -0.93
CA ASP A 128 9.32 18.12 -1.25
C ASP A 128 9.54 18.30 -2.78
N GLY A 129 8.61 17.86 -3.63
CA GLY A 129 8.71 17.97 -5.09
C GLY A 129 9.64 16.92 -5.74
N GLY A 130 9.94 15.84 -5.02
CA GLY A 130 10.85 14.80 -5.47
C GLY A 130 10.34 14.00 -6.68
N ASP A 131 11.26 13.67 -7.58
CA ASP A 131 10.94 12.89 -8.79
C ASP A 131 10.59 11.42 -8.48
N LEU A 132 9.62 10.87 -9.21
CA LEU A 132 9.15 9.49 -9.00
C LEU A 132 10.19 8.45 -9.41
N ARG A 133 11.19 8.80 -10.24
CA ARG A 133 12.27 7.86 -10.54
C ARG A 133 13.20 7.65 -9.35
N GLY A 134 13.42 8.70 -8.57
CA GLY A 134 14.18 8.72 -7.32
C GLY A 134 13.39 8.31 -6.08
N SER A 135 12.11 7.93 -6.24
CA SER A 135 11.22 7.51 -5.15
C SER A 135 11.90 6.54 -4.15
N PRO A 136 11.82 6.80 -2.83
CA PRO A 136 12.37 5.92 -1.81
C PRO A 136 11.75 4.51 -1.82
N LEU A 137 10.50 4.36 -2.27
CA LEU A 137 9.88 3.04 -2.43
C LEU A 137 10.54 2.20 -3.53
N LYS A 138 11.12 2.84 -4.56
CA LYS A 138 11.82 2.13 -5.64
C LYS A 138 13.24 1.71 -5.27
N ALA A 139 13.82 2.29 -4.22
CA ALA A 139 15.12 1.90 -3.67
C ALA A 139 15.06 0.61 -2.84
N LEU A 140 13.85 0.10 -2.56
CA LEU A 140 13.68 -1.18 -1.89
C LEU A 140 14.26 -2.32 -2.74
N PRO A 141 14.94 -3.30 -2.11
CA PRO A 141 15.39 -4.48 -2.83
C PRO A 141 14.20 -5.18 -3.50
N ARG A 142 14.42 -5.73 -4.69
CA ARG A 142 13.37 -6.46 -5.44
C ARG A 142 13.05 -7.81 -4.81
N GLU A 143 13.85 -8.22 -3.85
CA GLU A 143 13.63 -9.43 -3.07
C GLU A 143 12.41 -9.20 -2.20
N ASN A 144 11.45 -10.12 -2.29
CA ASN A 144 10.32 -10.16 -1.37
C ASN A 144 10.91 -10.22 0.03
N VAL A 145 10.86 -9.12 0.80
CA VAL A 145 11.18 -9.17 2.22
C VAL A 145 9.99 -9.85 2.91
N LEU A 146 9.99 -11.17 2.77
CA LEU A 146 9.42 -12.16 3.67
C LEU A 146 10.55 -12.65 4.60
N LEU A 147 11.61 -11.85 4.74
CA LEU A 147 12.76 -12.12 5.60
C LEU A 147 12.45 -11.56 6.99
N ASP A 148 11.66 -12.34 7.72
CA ASP A 148 11.72 -12.45 9.19
C ASP A 148 10.89 -13.67 9.69
N LEU A 149 10.17 -14.37 8.81
CA LEU A 149 9.43 -15.59 9.15
C LEU A 149 10.26 -16.89 9.12
N LEU A 150 11.56 -16.82 8.82
CA LEU A 150 12.49 -17.97 8.85
C LEU A 150 13.58 -17.89 9.92
N SER A 151 13.61 -16.83 10.73
CA SER A 151 14.39 -16.80 11.97
C SER A 151 13.62 -17.54 13.06
N LEU A 152 13.42 -18.85 12.88
CA LEU A 152 13.00 -19.74 13.95
C LEU A 152 14.12 -19.77 14.99
N PRO A 153 13.88 -19.50 16.28
CA PRO A 153 14.71 -20.09 17.30
C PRO A 153 14.42 -21.61 17.26
N SER A 154 15.39 -22.38 16.79
CA SER A 154 15.45 -23.82 17.10
C SER A 154 16.20 -23.96 18.43
N PRO A 155 15.81 -24.95 19.27
CA PRO A 155 15.90 -24.93 20.73
C PRO A 155 17.29 -24.75 21.33
#